data_AF-A0A1V5Q0T8-F1
#
_entry.id   AF-A0A1V5Q0T8-F1
#
_cell.length_a   1.000
_cell.length_b   1.000
_cell.length_c   1.000
_cell.angle_alpha   90.00
_cell.angle_beta   90.00
_cell.angle_gamma   90.00
#
_symmetry.space_group_name_H-M   'P 1'
#
loop_
_entity.id
_entity.type
_entity.pdbx_description
1 polymer ?
#
loop_
_entity_poly.entity_id
_entity_poly.type
_entity_poly.pdbx_seq_one_letter_code
_entity_poly.pdbx_strand_id
1 'polypeptide(L)'
;MKKSLLLLPLALLLLILGARMLLRNGIGPLRQELLTQPRIYAYRDWQSTGIMLHTGDRAYIRARGTWLYTPGEYHGPEGHAEYRAPNTYPIPAIPGGILLGRIGEEAQPFPVGRGGAVVADQEGLLYLRINDDILSDNVGYVEVELTVTPYEASD
;
A
#
# COMPACT_ATOMS: atom_id res chain seq x y z
N MET A 1 27.12 19.40 47.39
CA MET A 1 26.26 19.85 46.26
C MET A 1 26.74 19.38 44.86
N LYS A 2 27.69 18.44 44.70
CA LYS A 2 28.19 17.98 43.38
C LYS A 2 27.61 16.64 42.87
N LYS A 3 27.03 15.81 43.75
CA LYS A 3 26.53 14.46 43.40
C LYS A 3 25.24 14.49 42.54
N SER A 4 24.39 15.51 42.70
CA SER A 4 23.18 15.66 41.87
C SER A 4 23.50 16.03 40.42
N LEU A 5 24.65 16.66 40.16
CA LEU A 5 25.07 17.05 38.80
C LEU A 5 25.51 15.84 37.94
N LEU A 6 25.96 14.75 38.56
CA LEU A 6 26.39 13.51 37.88
C LEU A 6 25.26 12.49 37.70
N LEU A 7 24.18 12.60 38.49
CA LEU A 7 23.01 11.72 38.38
C LEU A 7 22.15 12.07 37.16
N LEU A 8 22.08 13.35 36.78
CA LEU A 8 21.35 13.81 35.60
C LEU A 8 21.85 13.20 34.28
N PRO A 9 23.16 13.23 33.95
CA PRO A 9 23.66 12.65 32.70
C PRO A 9 23.55 11.13 32.69
N LEU A 10 23.69 10.46 33.83
CA LEU A 10 23.51 9.00 33.93
C LEU A 10 22.03 8.60 33.72
N ALA A 11 21.09 9.32 34.33
CA ALA A 11 19.66 9.09 34.12
C ALA A 11 19.26 9.36 32.66
N LEU A 12 19.79 10.42 32.05
CA LEU A 12 19.56 10.73 30.64
C LEU A 12 20.14 9.64 29.72
N LEU A 13 21.34 9.14 30.02
CA LEU A 13 21.95 8.04 29.27
C LEU A 13 21.11 6.75 29.37
N LEU A 14 20.62 6.42 30.56
CA LEU A 14 19.74 5.27 30.78
C LEU A 14 18.41 5.41 30.04
N LEU A 15 17.83 6.62 30.01
CA LEU A 15 16.62 6.92 29.23
C LEU A 15 16.87 6.76 27.72
N ILE A 16 18.00 7.24 27.20
CA ILE A 16 18.37 7.10 25.78
C ILE A 16 18.58 5.62 25.42
N LEU A 17 19.30 4.87 26.27
CA LEU A 17 19.52 3.44 26.08
C LEU A 17 18.20 2.65 26.13
N GLY A 18 17.33 2.96 27.09
CA GLY A 18 16.01 2.36 27.21
C GLY A 18 15.13 2.65 25.99
N ALA A 19 15.08 3.91 25.54
CA ALA A 19 14.34 4.30 24.33
C ALA A 19 14.87 3.60 23.07
N ARG A 20 16.19 3.50 22.91
CA ARG A 20 16.81 2.74 21.81
C ARG A 20 16.48 1.26 21.86
N MET A 21 16.47 0.65 23.04
CA MET A 21 16.11 -0.76 23.21
C MET A 21 14.64 -1.00 22.86
N LEU A 22 13.73 -0.12 23.29
CA LEU A 22 12.30 -0.19 22.97
C LEU A 22 12.05 -0.07 21.46
N LEU A 23 12.68 0.92 20.80
CA LEU A 23 12.60 1.10 19.36
C LEU A 23 13.15 -0.11 18.59
N ARG A 24 14.28 -0.66 19.02
CA ARG A 24 14.90 -1.85 18.40
C ARG A 24 14.05 -3.11 18.57
N ASN A 25 13.31 -3.22 19.67
CA ASN A 25 12.44 -4.36 19.95
C ASN A 25 11.01 -4.19 19.38
N GLY A 26 10.76 -3.15 18.58
CA GLY A 26 9.44 -2.91 17.96
C GLY A 26 8.35 -2.45 18.93
N ILE A 27 8.72 -2.08 20.17
CA ILE A 27 7.81 -1.53 21.16
C ILE A 27 7.81 0.00 20.99
N GLY A 28 7.10 0.46 19.96
CA GLY A 28 6.94 1.87 19.62
C GLY A 28 5.56 2.14 19.02
N PRO A 29 5.18 3.41 18.80
CA PRO A 29 3.93 3.72 18.13
C PRO A 29 3.93 3.08 16.73
N LEU A 30 2.91 2.27 16.45
CA LEU A 30 2.66 1.81 15.08
C LEU A 30 2.47 3.04 14.21
N ARG A 31 3.19 3.10 13.08
CA ARG A 31 2.98 4.18 12.13
C ARG A 31 1.52 4.14 11.66
N GLN A 32 0.84 5.28 11.64
CA GLN A 32 -0.58 5.37 11.26
C GLN A 32 -0.85 4.75 9.88
N GLU A 33 0.12 4.84 8.97
CA GLU A 33 0.10 4.19 7.64
C GLU A 33 -0.06 2.66 7.71
N LEU A 34 0.47 1.99 8.75
CA LEU A 34 0.34 0.55 8.98
C LEU A 34 -1.03 0.15 9.55
N LEU A 35 -1.80 1.11 10.08
CA LEU A 35 -3.12 0.89 10.68
C LEU A 35 -4.27 1.25 9.73
N THR A 36 -3.98 1.97 8.65
CA THR A 36 -5.02 2.45 7.75
C THR A 36 -5.37 1.35 6.76
N GLN A 37 -6.63 0.96 6.69
CA GLN A 37 -7.17 0.15 5.59
C GLN A 37 -7.66 1.13 4.50
N PRO A 38 -6.80 1.52 3.53
CA PRO A 38 -7.21 2.49 2.54
C PRO A 38 -8.43 2.00 1.75
N ARG A 39 -9.37 2.91 1.55
CA ARG A 39 -10.43 2.75 0.56
C ARG A 39 -9.93 3.28 -0.76
N ILE A 40 -9.93 2.41 -1.76
CA ILE A 40 -9.61 2.77 -3.14
C ILE A 40 -10.93 2.95 -3.87
N TYR A 41 -11.28 4.20 -4.12
CA TYR A 41 -12.52 4.59 -4.76
C TYR A 41 -12.42 4.39 -6.28
N ALA A 42 -13.45 3.83 -6.89
CA ALA A 42 -13.46 3.50 -8.32
C ALA A 42 -13.53 4.74 -9.22
N TYR A 43 -14.02 5.87 -8.69
CA TYR A 43 -14.19 7.14 -9.41
C TYR A 43 -13.01 8.11 -9.23
N ARG A 44 -11.88 7.63 -8.71
CA ARG A 44 -10.66 8.41 -8.53
C ARG A 44 -9.55 7.80 -9.35
N ASP A 45 -8.65 8.67 -9.82
CA ASP A 45 -7.40 8.25 -10.44
C ASP A 45 -6.46 7.58 -9.41
N TRP A 46 -5.20 7.38 -9.76
CA TRP A 46 -4.18 6.78 -8.89
C TRP A 46 -4.19 7.34 -7.47
N GLN A 47 -4.51 6.47 -6.51
CA GLN A 47 -4.62 6.82 -5.09
C GLN A 47 -3.38 6.33 -4.36
N SER A 48 -2.64 7.25 -3.74
CA SER A 48 -1.51 6.90 -2.90
C SER A 48 -1.99 6.13 -1.66
N THR A 49 -1.30 5.05 -1.34
CA THR A 49 -1.48 4.32 -0.08
C THR A 49 -0.69 4.93 1.08
N GLY A 50 0.23 5.87 0.78
CA GLY A 50 1.20 6.41 1.73
C GLY A 50 2.40 5.49 2.02
N ILE A 51 2.38 4.26 1.50
CA ILE A 51 3.47 3.30 1.69
C ILE A 51 4.59 3.60 0.69
N MET A 52 5.77 3.93 1.21
CA MET A 52 7.02 3.97 0.45
C MET A 52 7.62 2.56 0.38
N LEU A 53 7.89 2.08 -0.82
CA LEU A 53 8.62 0.83 -1.06
C LEU A 53 10.02 1.15 -1.56
N HIS A 54 11.00 0.38 -1.12
CA HIS A 54 12.35 0.38 -1.66
C HIS A 54 12.57 -0.87 -2.53
N THR A 55 13.53 -0.80 -3.44
CA THR A 55 13.87 -1.94 -4.30
C THR A 55 14.15 -3.20 -3.46
N GLY A 56 13.46 -4.29 -3.81
CA GLY A 56 13.54 -5.58 -3.13
C GLY A 56 12.46 -5.80 -2.07
N ASP A 57 11.82 -4.74 -1.56
CA ASP A 57 10.75 -4.86 -0.56
C ASP A 57 9.64 -5.77 -1.08
N ARG A 58 9.06 -6.58 -0.19
CA ARG A 58 7.91 -7.42 -0.52
C ARG A 58 6.64 -6.83 0.09
N ALA A 59 5.76 -6.32 -0.75
CA ALA A 59 4.43 -5.86 -0.38
C ALA A 59 3.41 -6.99 -0.48
N TYR A 60 2.72 -7.27 0.61
CA TYR A 60 1.58 -8.17 0.68
C TYR A 60 0.30 -7.35 0.67
N ILE A 61 -0.54 -7.62 -0.31
CA ILE A 61 -1.78 -6.88 -0.55
C ILE A 61 -2.94 -7.84 -0.37
N ARG A 62 -4.02 -7.38 0.27
CA ARG A 62 -5.32 -8.05 0.28
C ARG A 62 -6.42 -7.01 0.05
N ALA A 63 -7.29 -7.25 -0.91
CA ALA A 63 -8.38 -6.36 -1.27
C ALA A 63 -9.73 -7.06 -1.14
N ARG A 64 -10.74 -6.32 -0.69
CA ARG A 64 -12.13 -6.77 -0.57
C ARG A 64 -13.12 -5.64 -0.83
N GLY A 65 -14.39 -5.98 -0.97
CA GLY A 65 -15.44 -5.03 -1.32
C GLY A 65 -15.77 -5.11 -2.80
N THR A 66 -16.52 -4.13 -3.29
CA THR A 66 -17.05 -4.14 -4.64
C THR A 66 -17.20 -2.73 -5.20
N TRP A 67 -17.00 -2.58 -6.50
CA TRP A 67 -17.30 -1.36 -7.24
C TRP A 67 -18.08 -1.66 -8.53
N LEU A 68 -18.78 -0.65 -9.00
CA LEU A 68 -19.45 -0.62 -10.28
C LEU A 68 -18.53 0.10 -11.26
N TYR A 69 -18.23 -0.53 -12.39
CA TYR A 69 -17.55 0.09 -13.52
C TYR A 69 -18.24 -0.22 -14.86
N THR A 70 -19.26 -1.06 -14.81
CA THR A 70 -20.11 -1.41 -15.94
C THR A 70 -21.57 -1.34 -15.48
N PRO A 71 -22.52 -0.94 -16.33
CA PRO A 71 -23.91 -0.77 -15.91
C PRO A 71 -24.51 -2.05 -15.31
N GLY A 72 -25.03 -1.94 -14.09
CA GLY A 72 -25.86 -2.99 -13.47
C GLY A 72 -25.11 -4.13 -12.80
N GLU A 73 -23.76 -4.15 -12.80
CA GLU A 73 -22.98 -5.21 -12.17
C GLU A 73 -21.85 -4.70 -11.27
N TYR A 74 -21.89 -5.10 -10.00
CA TYR A 74 -20.82 -4.86 -9.05
C TYR A 74 -19.80 -5.98 -9.09
N HIS A 75 -18.53 -5.62 -9.18
CA HIS A 75 -17.43 -6.56 -9.22
C HIS A 75 -16.52 -6.38 -8.01
N GLY A 76 -15.96 -7.51 -7.56
CA GLY A 76 -14.85 -7.48 -6.61
C GLY A 76 -13.57 -6.95 -7.26
N PRO A 77 -12.47 -6.86 -6.48
CA PRO A 77 -11.19 -6.35 -6.98
C PRO A 77 -10.55 -7.20 -8.09
N GLU A 78 -11.10 -8.38 -8.40
CA GLU A 78 -10.69 -9.23 -9.54
C GLU A 78 -11.11 -8.68 -10.89
N GLY A 79 -12.08 -7.77 -10.90
CA GLY A 79 -12.75 -7.36 -12.10
C GLY A 79 -13.74 -8.39 -12.63
N HIS A 80 -14.12 -8.21 -13.89
CA HIS A 80 -15.13 -9.02 -14.57
C HIS A 80 -14.60 -10.40 -14.96
N ALA A 81 -15.39 -11.45 -14.73
CA ALA A 81 -14.95 -12.83 -14.97
C ALA A 81 -14.74 -13.15 -16.46
N GLU A 82 -15.62 -12.63 -17.32
CA GLU A 82 -15.64 -12.94 -18.76
C GLU A 82 -15.02 -11.85 -19.65
N TYR A 83 -15.48 -10.60 -19.52
CA TYR A 83 -15.06 -9.51 -20.40
C TYR A 83 -13.69 -8.94 -20.04
N ARG A 84 -12.88 -8.73 -21.09
CA ARG A 84 -11.54 -8.17 -21.00
C ARG A 84 -11.53 -6.68 -21.35
N ALA A 85 -10.63 -5.97 -20.70
CA ALA A 85 -10.40 -4.54 -20.88
C ALA A 85 -10.03 -4.21 -22.34
N PRO A 86 -10.67 -3.22 -22.97
CA PRO A 86 -10.30 -2.71 -24.29
C PRO A 86 -8.95 -1.96 -24.25
N ASN A 87 -8.42 -1.59 -25.42
CA ASN A 87 -7.13 -0.90 -25.56
C ASN A 87 -7.06 0.50 -24.93
N THR A 88 -8.20 1.08 -24.56
CA THR A 88 -8.28 2.38 -23.91
C THR A 88 -7.99 2.32 -22.40
N TYR A 89 -8.04 1.13 -21.81
CA TYR A 89 -7.83 0.94 -20.37
C TYR A 89 -6.34 1.04 -19.99
N PRO A 90 -6.02 1.35 -18.72
CA PRO A 90 -4.64 1.38 -18.23
C PRO A 90 -3.85 0.09 -18.52
N ILE A 91 -4.50 -1.07 -18.38
CA ILE A 91 -3.97 -2.35 -18.85
C ILE A 91 -5.04 -3.06 -19.69
N PRO A 92 -4.83 -3.24 -21.01
CA PRO A 92 -5.77 -3.94 -21.87
C PRO A 92 -5.66 -5.47 -21.72
N ALA A 93 -6.68 -6.19 -22.24
CA ALA A 93 -6.75 -7.65 -22.32
C ALA A 93 -6.77 -8.44 -20.98
N ILE A 94 -6.67 -7.76 -19.84
CA ILE A 94 -6.94 -8.33 -18.50
C ILE A 94 -8.40 -8.05 -18.09
N PRO A 95 -8.94 -8.65 -17.02
CA PRO A 95 -10.30 -8.33 -16.56
C PRO A 95 -10.54 -6.82 -16.41
N GLY A 96 -11.66 -6.32 -16.93
CA GLY A 96 -12.08 -4.94 -16.67
C GLY A 96 -12.43 -4.76 -15.20
N GLY A 97 -12.17 -3.58 -14.62
CA GLY A 97 -12.47 -3.32 -13.22
C GLY A 97 -11.57 -4.05 -12.21
N ILE A 98 -10.51 -4.73 -12.64
CA ILE A 98 -9.52 -5.30 -11.72
C ILE A 98 -8.77 -4.20 -10.96
N LEU A 99 -8.44 -4.43 -9.69
CA LEU A 99 -7.55 -3.57 -8.92
C LEU A 99 -6.14 -3.63 -9.52
N LEU A 100 -5.57 -2.47 -9.81
CA LEU A 100 -4.21 -2.28 -10.27
C LEU A 100 -3.34 -1.68 -9.17
N GLY A 101 -2.04 -1.97 -9.24
CA GLY A 101 -1.00 -1.31 -8.48
C GLY A 101 0.03 -0.65 -9.38
N ARG A 102 0.73 0.34 -8.84
CA ARG A 102 1.85 1.04 -9.47
C ARG A 102 2.80 1.55 -8.39
N ILE A 103 4.11 1.42 -8.60
CA ILE A 103 5.14 1.87 -7.65
C ILE A 103 5.84 3.09 -8.25
N GLY A 104 5.57 4.27 -7.72
CA GLY A 104 5.95 5.55 -8.33
C GLY A 104 4.88 6.13 -9.26
N GLU A 105 5.01 7.41 -9.60
CA GLU A 105 3.98 8.15 -10.37
C GLU A 105 4.01 7.85 -11.87
N GLU A 106 5.15 7.47 -12.42
CA GLU A 106 5.35 7.25 -13.86
C GLU A 106 5.62 5.79 -14.24
N ALA A 107 5.52 4.87 -13.26
CA ALA A 107 5.80 3.47 -13.49
C ALA A 107 4.68 2.75 -14.25
N GLN A 108 5.03 1.63 -14.89
CA GLN A 108 4.05 0.76 -15.51
C GLN A 108 3.16 0.11 -14.42
N PRO A 109 1.83 0.14 -14.57
CA PRO A 109 0.94 -0.56 -13.63
C PRO A 109 1.00 -2.08 -13.78
N PHE A 110 0.60 -2.78 -12.71
CA PHE A 110 0.49 -4.24 -12.63
C PHE A 110 -0.86 -4.67 -12.03
N PRO A 111 -1.37 -5.87 -12.39
CA PRO A 111 -2.60 -6.39 -11.80
C PRO A 111 -2.40 -6.82 -10.34
N VAL A 112 -3.37 -6.49 -9.48
CA VAL A 112 -3.38 -6.87 -8.06
C VAL A 112 -4.53 -7.82 -7.73
N GLY A 113 -5.74 -7.59 -8.26
CA GLY A 113 -6.90 -8.45 -7.93
C GLY A 113 -7.27 -8.41 -6.44
N ARG A 114 -7.73 -9.54 -5.88
CA ARG A 114 -7.89 -9.75 -4.42
C ARG A 114 -6.62 -9.56 -3.62
N GLY A 115 -5.47 -9.46 -4.26
CA GLY A 115 -4.18 -9.33 -3.60
C GLY A 115 -3.18 -10.43 -3.97
N GLY A 116 -2.06 -10.42 -3.27
CA GLY A 116 -0.89 -11.23 -3.56
C GLY A 116 0.36 -10.61 -2.95
N ALA A 117 1.52 -11.16 -3.33
CA ALA A 117 2.81 -10.58 -2.99
C ALA A 117 3.45 -9.95 -4.23
N VAL A 118 3.87 -8.69 -4.10
CA VAL A 118 4.61 -7.95 -5.12
C VAL A 118 5.99 -7.63 -4.56
N VAL A 119 7.03 -7.90 -5.34
CA VAL A 119 8.38 -7.47 -5.03
C VAL A 119 8.60 -6.15 -5.75
N ALA A 120 9.00 -5.11 -5.01
CA ALA A 120 9.30 -3.81 -5.56
C ALA A 120 10.57 -3.90 -6.41
N ASP A 121 10.46 -3.56 -7.69
CA ASP A 121 11.58 -3.51 -8.64
C ASP A 121 12.28 -2.14 -8.64
N GLN A 122 11.65 -1.14 -8.04
CA GLN A 122 12.12 0.23 -7.90
C GLN A 122 11.64 0.87 -6.60
N GLU A 123 12.25 1.98 -6.23
CA GLU A 123 11.81 2.82 -5.12
C GLU A 123 10.61 3.69 -5.53
N GLY A 124 9.60 3.80 -4.66
CA GLY A 124 8.49 4.72 -4.86
C GLY A 124 7.29 4.48 -3.95
N LEU A 125 6.36 5.45 -3.96
CA LEU A 125 5.06 5.30 -3.30
C LEU A 125 4.20 4.26 -4.04
N LEU A 126 3.53 3.38 -3.29
CA LEU A 126 2.54 2.46 -3.83
C LEU A 126 1.21 3.20 -4.07
N TYR A 127 0.77 3.19 -5.32
CA TYR A 127 -0.51 3.70 -5.78
C TYR A 127 -1.43 2.56 -6.20
N LEU A 128 -2.74 2.74 -6.01
CA LEU A 128 -3.78 1.79 -6.41
C LEU A 128 -4.89 2.50 -7.21
N ARG A 129 -5.49 1.78 -8.16
CA ARG A 129 -6.59 2.28 -9.00
C ARG A 129 -7.40 1.12 -9.59
N ILE A 130 -8.65 1.35 -9.95
CA ILE A 130 -9.42 0.45 -10.82
C ILE A 130 -8.86 0.44 -12.26
N ASN A 131 -8.88 -0.71 -12.92
CA ASN A 131 -8.61 -0.82 -14.35
C ASN A 131 -9.83 -0.41 -15.18
N ASP A 132 -9.94 0.88 -15.47
CA ASP A 132 -11.01 1.46 -16.27
C ASP A 132 -10.58 2.79 -16.89
N ASP A 133 -11.13 3.15 -18.05
CA ASP A 133 -10.76 4.35 -18.81
C ASP A 133 -11.63 5.57 -18.48
N ILE A 134 -12.92 5.37 -18.22
CA ILE A 134 -13.85 6.42 -17.79
C ILE A 134 -14.12 6.23 -16.30
N LEU A 135 -13.59 7.11 -15.45
CA LEU A 135 -13.73 6.95 -13.99
C LEU A 135 -14.98 7.65 -13.45
N SER A 136 -15.52 8.63 -14.16
CA SER A 136 -16.57 9.51 -13.63
C SER A 136 -17.93 8.84 -13.43
N ASP A 137 -18.18 7.70 -14.09
CA ASP A 137 -19.39 6.88 -13.98
C ASP A 137 -19.23 5.68 -13.04
N ASN A 138 -18.04 5.53 -12.43
CA ASN A 138 -17.78 4.46 -11.49
C ASN A 138 -18.36 4.76 -10.10
N VAL A 139 -18.76 3.70 -9.40
CA VAL A 139 -19.37 3.81 -8.06
C VAL A 139 -18.73 2.82 -7.10
N GLY A 140 -18.55 3.24 -5.86
CA GLY A 140 -18.06 2.37 -4.78
C GLY A 140 -16.54 2.37 -4.64
N TYR A 141 -16.06 1.37 -3.90
CA TYR A 141 -14.66 1.27 -3.50
C TYR A 141 -14.32 -0.17 -3.07
N VAL A 142 -13.03 -0.46 -3.04
CA VAL A 142 -12.47 -1.62 -2.36
C VAL A 142 -11.66 -1.19 -1.15
N GLU A 143 -11.71 -1.98 -0.09
CA GLU A 143 -10.84 -1.84 1.08
C GLU A 143 -9.60 -2.69 0.89
N VAL A 144 -8.44 -2.11 1.20
CA VAL A 144 -7.15 -2.78 1.02
C VAL A 144 -6.41 -2.87 2.35
N GLU A 145 -5.84 -4.04 2.61
CA GLU A 145 -4.90 -4.30 3.69
C GLU A 145 -3.51 -4.49 3.09
N LEU A 146 -2.51 -3.84 3.69
CA LEU A 146 -1.14 -3.80 3.20
C LEU A 146 -0.16 -4.15 4.31
N THR A 147 0.82 -4.98 4.01
CA THR A 147 1.97 -5.25 4.88
C THR A 147 3.22 -5.31 4.04
N VAL A 148 4.31 -4.71 4.53
CA VAL A 148 5.60 -4.69 3.81
C VAL A 148 6.63 -5.44 4.63
N THR A 149 7.35 -6.35 3.99
CA THR A 149 8.59 -6.92 4.51
C THR A 149 9.75 -6.25 3.79
N PRO A 150 10.58 -5.46 4.51
CA PRO A 150 11.75 -4.84 3.92
C PRO A 150 12.72 -5.87 3.34
N TYR A 151 13.40 -5.52 2.26
CA TYR A 151 14.55 -6.31 1.81
C TYR A 151 15.73 -6.10 2.75
N GLU A 152 16.12 -7.15 3.47
CA GLU A 152 17.40 -7.19 4.16
C GLU A 152 18.43 -7.79 3.21
N ALA A 153 19.33 -6.96 2.69
CA ALA A 153 20.53 -7.46 2.03
C ALA A 153 21.32 -8.28 3.06
N SER A 154 21.63 -9.53 2.74
CA SER A 154 22.58 -10.31 3.54
C SER A 154 23.95 -9.64 3.43
N ASP A 155 24.42 -9.07 4.55
CA ASP A 155 25.81 -8.59 4.73
C ASP A 155 26.85 -9.71 4.55
#